data_AF-A0A1V2Q3S1-F1
#
_entry.id   AF-A0A1V2Q3S1-F1
#
_cell.length_a   1.000
_cell.length_b   1.000
_cell.length_c   1.000
_cell.angle_alpha   90.00
_cell.angle_beta   90.00
_cell.angle_gamma   90.00
#
_symmetry.space_group_name_H-M   'P 1'
#
loop_
_entity.id
_entity.type
_entity.pdbx_description
1 polymer ?
#
loop_
_entity_poly.entity_id
_entity_poly.type
_entity_poly.pdbx_seq_one_letter_code
_entity_poly.pdbx_strand_id
1 'polypeptide(L)'
;MVTENPVDTAVFDQSIVDKAQAIIARYPQARSALLPMLHLVQSVEGYVSQAGITFCADQLDLSNAEVSAVATFYTMYKRRPCGEHLVSVCTNTLCAALGGDAIYAKLREHLGSDGKPLGHEQTAGEPGTPGSITLEHAECLAACDLGPVLQVNYEYFDNQTPDGALGLVKSLQAGEKPHPTRGAPLTDFRQAELQLAGFFEGRDADLDGPSAAPETVRGARIAAERGWTAPAMPDNADFPPLPEKK
;
A
#
# COMPACT_ATOMS: atom_id res chain seq x y z
N MET A 1 -13.01 14.74 35.19
CA MET A 1 -12.31 13.45 35.20
C MET A 1 -12.97 12.60 34.14
N VAL A 2 -12.38 12.51 32.96
CA VAL A 2 -12.83 11.54 31.94
C VAL A 2 -12.30 10.20 32.44
N THR A 3 -13.20 9.31 32.85
CA THR A 3 -12.85 7.92 33.15
C THR A 3 -12.54 7.26 31.81
N GLU A 4 -11.26 7.18 31.44
CA GLU A 4 -10.84 6.36 30.30
C GLU A 4 -11.08 4.91 30.67
N ASN A 5 -12.09 4.30 30.06
CA ASN A 5 -12.19 2.85 30.07
C ASN A 5 -10.95 2.31 29.35
N PRO A 6 -10.21 1.33 29.93
CA PRO A 6 -9.07 0.75 29.27
C PRO A 6 -9.51 0.13 27.94
N VAL A 7 -8.80 0.48 26.87
CA VAL A 7 -9.03 -0.09 25.54
C VAL A 7 -8.54 -1.54 25.56
N ASP A 8 -9.40 -2.46 25.14
CA ASP A 8 -9.06 -3.89 25.07
C ASP A 8 -8.08 -4.14 23.92
N THR A 9 -6.89 -4.65 24.25
CA THR A 9 -5.82 -5.00 23.31
C THR A 9 -5.61 -6.52 23.20
N ALA A 10 -6.53 -7.35 23.72
CA ALA A 10 -6.40 -8.80 23.75
C ALA A 10 -6.32 -9.47 22.37
N VAL A 11 -6.70 -8.76 21.30
CA VAL A 11 -6.52 -9.21 19.91
C VAL A 11 -5.04 -9.34 19.52
N PHE A 12 -4.15 -8.62 20.20
CA PHE A 12 -2.70 -8.71 20.03
C PHE A 12 -2.12 -9.67 21.06
N ASP A 13 -2.22 -10.96 20.76
CA ASP A 13 -1.72 -12.03 21.62
C ASP A 13 -0.18 -12.03 21.75
N GLN A 14 0.35 -13.00 22.51
CA GLN A 14 1.79 -13.12 22.74
C GLN A 14 2.60 -13.28 21.44
N SER A 15 2.05 -13.96 20.42
CA SER A 15 2.72 -14.11 19.13
C SER A 15 2.89 -12.75 18.43
N ILE A 16 1.86 -11.89 18.50
CA ILE A 16 1.95 -10.53 17.95
C ILE A 16 2.88 -9.65 18.78
N VAL A 17 2.89 -9.78 20.11
CA VAL A 17 3.86 -9.10 20.97
C VAL A 17 5.30 -9.49 20.61
N ASP A 18 5.57 -10.78 20.38
CA ASP A 18 6.91 -11.25 20.00
C ASP A 18 7.35 -10.66 18.63
N LYS A 19 6.42 -10.57 17.67
CA LYS A 19 6.64 -9.88 16.39
C LYS A 19 6.92 -8.39 16.58
N ALA A 20 6.17 -7.71 17.45
CA ALA A 20 6.43 -6.32 17.78
C ALA A 20 7.83 -6.11 18.35
N GLN A 21 8.26 -6.96 19.29
CA GLN A 21 9.61 -6.91 19.85
C GLN A 21 10.69 -7.18 18.79
N ALA A 22 10.45 -8.11 17.87
CA ALA A 22 11.35 -8.36 16.75
C ALA A 22 11.45 -7.15 15.78
N ILE A 23 10.36 -6.40 15.58
CA ILE A 23 10.37 -5.15 14.81
C ILE A 23 11.19 -4.07 15.55
N ILE A 24 10.94 -3.88 16.85
CA ILE A 24 11.62 -2.88 17.69
C ILE A 24 13.13 -3.11 17.70
N ALA A 25 13.56 -4.36 17.82
CA ALA A 25 14.98 -4.74 17.84
C ALA A 25 15.76 -4.39 16.56
N ARG A 26 15.08 -4.06 15.44
CA ARG A 26 15.72 -3.61 14.19
C ARG A 26 16.24 -2.18 14.26
N TYR A 27 15.85 -1.40 15.27
CA TYR A 27 16.13 0.02 15.35
C TYR A 27 16.91 0.39 16.62
N PRO A 28 17.82 1.37 16.54
CA PRO A 28 18.50 1.89 17.73
C PRO A 28 17.57 2.70 18.65
N GLN A 29 16.45 3.20 18.14
CA GLN A 29 15.44 3.93 18.90
C GLN A 29 14.07 3.27 18.67
N ALA A 30 13.36 2.91 19.74
CA ALA A 30 12.09 2.19 19.65
C ALA A 30 11.05 2.93 18.78
N ARG A 31 10.93 4.25 18.94
CA ARG A 31 10.01 5.09 18.14
C ARG A 31 10.15 4.93 16.62
N SER A 32 11.33 4.57 16.11
CA SER A 32 11.56 4.36 14.67
C SER A 32 10.84 3.13 14.13
N ALA A 33 10.38 2.24 15.02
CA ALA A 33 9.65 1.03 14.69
C ALA A 33 8.14 1.27 14.46
N LEU A 34 7.64 2.50 14.66
CA LEU A 34 6.21 2.80 14.59
C LEU A 34 5.58 2.48 13.23
N LEU A 35 6.25 2.79 12.12
CA LEU A 35 5.72 2.53 10.77
C LEU A 35 5.48 1.03 10.50
N PRO A 36 6.47 0.12 10.67
CA PRO A 36 6.23 -1.31 10.53
C PRO A 36 5.29 -1.87 11.60
N MET A 37 5.24 -1.29 12.81
CA MET A 37 4.27 -1.67 13.85
C MET A 37 2.83 -1.41 13.43
N LEU A 38 2.56 -0.29 12.74
CA LEU A 38 1.22 -0.01 12.22
C LEU A 38 0.82 -1.00 11.11
N HIS A 39 1.77 -1.46 10.28
CA HIS A 39 1.51 -2.56 9.35
C HIS A 39 1.23 -3.89 10.07
N LEU A 40 1.95 -4.18 11.16
CA LEU A 40 1.67 -5.36 12.00
C LEU A 40 0.24 -5.31 12.58
N VAL A 41 -0.22 -4.14 13.06
CA VAL A 41 -1.60 -3.95 13.50
C VAL A 41 -2.60 -4.26 12.38
N GLN A 42 -2.39 -3.71 11.18
CA GLN A 42 -3.28 -3.97 10.05
C GLN A 42 -3.28 -5.43 9.61
N SER A 43 -2.18 -6.16 9.83
CA SER A 43 -2.14 -7.60 9.53
C SER A 43 -3.08 -8.43 10.43
N VAL A 44 -3.39 -7.94 11.63
CA VAL A 44 -4.28 -8.62 12.57
C VAL A 44 -5.72 -8.18 12.36
N GLU A 45 -5.96 -6.87 12.33
CA GLU A 45 -7.32 -6.32 12.34
C GLU A 45 -7.84 -5.95 10.95
N GLY A 46 -6.95 -5.79 9.95
CA GLY A 46 -7.29 -5.30 8.61
C GLY A 46 -7.42 -3.77 8.51
N TYR A 47 -7.07 -3.04 9.58
CA TYR A 47 -7.02 -1.58 9.66
C TYR A 47 -6.35 -1.17 10.99
N VAL A 48 -6.01 0.11 11.16
CA VAL A 48 -5.50 0.67 12.41
C VAL A 48 -6.66 1.07 13.31
N SER A 49 -7.01 0.19 14.25
CA SER A 49 -8.04 0.43 15.26
C SER A 49 -7.52 1.28 16.43
N GLN A 50 -8.42 1.67 17.34
CA GLN A 50 -8.02 2.30 18.60
C GLN A 50 -7.21 1.35 19.49
N ALA A 51 -7.51 0.03 19.46
CA ALA A 51 -6.72 -0.98 20.16
C ALA A 51 -5.31 -1.07 19.57
N GLY A 52 -5.18 -1.03 18.24
CA GLY A 52 -3.88 -0.99 17.57
C GLY A 52 -3.06 0.27 17.88
N ILE A 53 -3.71 1.42 18.01
CA ILE A 53 -3.06 2.66 18.46
C ILE A 53 -2.51 2.48 19.88
N THR A 54 -3.33 2.01 20.82
CA THR A 54 -2.93 1.77 22.21
C THR A 54 -1.80 0.74 22.29
N PHE A 55 -1.91 -0.36 21.54
CA PHE A 55 -0.87 -1.38 21.47
C PHE A 55 0.48 -0.80 21.02
N CYS A 56 0.51 -0.03 19.93
CA CYS A 56 1.74 0.63 19.47
C CYS A 56 2.28 1.64 20.48
N ALA A 57 1.41 2.40 21.14
CA ALA A 57 1.78 3.36 22.17
C ALA A 57 2.49 2.67 23.35
N ASP A 58 1.89 1.60 23.87
CA ASP A 58 2.41 0.82 24.98
C ASP A 58 3.75 0.14 24.64
N GLN A 59 3.88 -0.43 23.44
CA GLN A 59 5.10 -1.13 23.02
C GLN A 59 6.29 -0.19 22.78
N LEU A 60 6.04 1.08 22.42
CA LEU A 60 7.07 2.02 21.98
C LEU A 60 7.34 3.17 22.97
N ASP A 61 6.65 3.19 24.12
CA ASP A 61 6.67 4.30 25.08
C ASP A 61 6.31 5.65 24.41
N LEU A 62 5.22 5.63 23.64
CA LEU A 62 4.65 6.80 22.96
C LEU A 62 3.26 7.11 23.50
N SER A 63 2.78 8.32 23.27
CA SER A 63 1.37 8.65 23.51
C SER A 63 0.47 8.15 22.38
N ASN A 64 -0.79 7.83 22.70
CA ASN A 64 -1.83 7.55 21.69
C ASN A 64 -1.96 8.67 20.65
N ALA A 65 -1.72 9.93 21.06
CA ALA A 65 -1.78 11.09 20.17
C ALA A 65 -0.65 11.07 19.13
N GLU A 66 0.58 10.72 19.52
CA GLU A 66 1.71 10.59 18.60
C GLU A 66 1.48 9.47 17.57
N VAL A 67 0.99 8.32 18.04
CA VAL A 67 0.66 7.18 17.15
C VAL A 67 -0.48 7.57 16.20
N SER A 68 -1.54 8.19 16.72
CA SER A 68 -2.66 8.64 15.90
C SER A 68 -2.25 9.69 14.87
N ALA A 69 -1.32 10.60 15.20
CA ALA A 69 -0.79 11.59 14.26
C ALA A 69 -0.09 10.91 13.07
N VAL A 70 0.72 9.87 13.33
CA VAL A 70 1.38 9.11 12.26
C VAL A 70 0.39 8.29 11.44
N ALA A 71 -0.54 7.59 12.10
CA ALA A 71 -1.56 6.78 11.43
C ALA A 71 -2.54 7.60 10.56
N THR A 72 -2.69 8.90 10.84
CA THR A 72 -3.52 9.81 10.04
C THR A 72 -2.74 10.55 8.96
N PHE A 73 -1.41 10.64 9.11
CA PHE A 73 -0.54 11.33 8.15
C PHE A 73 -0.27 10.47 6.91
N TYR A 74 -0.01 9.17 7.08
CA TYR A 74 0.28 8.27 5.97
C TYR A 74 -0.98 7.53 5.50
N THR A 75 -1.28 7.60 4.21
CA THR A 75 -2.49 7.04 3.59
C THR A 75 -2.53 5.51 3.51
N MET A 76 -1.38 4.85 3.69
CA MET A 76 -1.30 3.38 3.73
C MET A 76 -1.91 2.80 5.02
N TYR A 77 -1.98 3.59 6.09
CA TYR A 77 -2.62 3.19 7.34
C TYR A 77 -4.12 3.45 7.27
N LYS A 78 -4.86 2.39 6.96
CA LYS A 78 -6.30 2.39 6.82
C LYS A 78 -6.93 2.57 8.18
N ARG A 79 -7.82 3.54 8.31
CA ARG A 79 -8.49 3.88 9.57
C ARG A 79 -9.92 3.32 9.64
N ARG A 80 -10.29 2.51 8.66
CA ARG A 80 -11.59 1.83 8.52
C ARG A 80 -11.33 0.37 8.11
N PRO A 81 -12.19 -0.57 8.55
CA PRO A 81 -12.04 -1.98 8.19
C PRO A 81 -11.95 -2.19 6.68
N CYS A 82 -10.84 -2.80 6.23
CA CYS A 82 -10.63 -3.12 4.82
C CYS A 82 -11.17 -4.49 4.45
N GLY A 83 -11.47 -4.66 3.17
CA GLY A 83 -11.80 -5.95 2.57
C GLY A 83 -10.60 -6.89 2.56
N GLU A 84 -10.82 -8.11 2.03
CA GLU A 84 -9.74 -9.04 1.72
C GLU A 84 -8.77 -8.44 0.68
N HIS A 85 -9.28 -7.57 -0.20
CA HIS A 85 -8.49 -6.87 -1.20
C HIS A 85 -8.66 -5.36 -1.11
N LEU A 86 -7.53 -4.65 -1.05
CA LEU A 86 -7.44 -3.22 -1.31
C LEU A 86 -7.14 -3.02 -2.80
N VAL A 87 -8.04 -2.36 -3.51
CA VAL A 87 -7.90 -2.00 -4.93
C VAL A 87 -7.67 -0.50 -5.04
N SER A 88 -6.47 -0.12 -5.45
CA SER A 88 -6.02 1.27 -5.57
C SER A 88 -5.89 1.66 -7.03
N VAL A 89 -6.69 2.63 -7.49
CA VAL A 89 -6.69 3.08 -8.88
C VAL A 89 -5.94 4.40 -9.02
N CYS A 90 -4.86 4.45 -9.81
CA CYS A 90 -4.17 5.71 -10.06
C CYS A 90 -5.05 6.65 -10.90
N THR A 91 -5.40 7.80 -10.34
CA THR A 91 -6.15 8.87 -11.03
C THR A 91 -5.32 10.15 -11.19
N ASN A 92 -3.99 10.06 -11.02
CA ASN A 92 -3.10 11.18 -11.27
C ASN A 92 -2.94 11.43 -12.78
N THR A 93 -2.44 12.61 -13.18
CA THR A 93 -2.58 13.23 -14.50
C THR A 93 -2.41 12.28 -15.68
N LEU A 94 -1.32 11.49 -15.72
CA LEU A 94 -1.09 10.60 -16.86
C LEU A 94 -2.07 9.42 -16.89
N CYS A 95 -2.31 8.76 -15.76
CA CYS A 95 -3.28 7.66 -15.72
C CYS A 95 -4.70 8.18 -15.99
N ALA A 96 -5.08 9.34 -15.46
CA ALA A 96 -6.35 9.99 -15.77
C ALA A 96 -6.52 10.22 -17.28
N ALA A 97 -5.52 10.78 -17.95
CA ALA A 97 -5.53 10.99 -19.40
C ALA A 97 -5.63 9.68 -20.22
N LEU A 98 -5.12 8.57 -19.67
CA LEU A 98 -5.16 7.25 -20.30
C LEU A 98 -6.40 6.41 -19.92
N GLY A 99 -7.28 6.92 -19.04
CA GLY A 99 -8.53 6.24 -18.67
C GLY A 99 -8.66 5.80 -17.20
N GLY A 100 -7.74 6.21 -16.33
CA GLY A 100 -7.78 5.93 -14.89
C GLY A 100 -9.06 6.42 -14.20
N ASP A 101 -9.54 7.62 -14.55
CA ASP A 101 -10.81 8.16 -14.03
C ASP A 101 -12.01 7.31 -14.47
N ALA A 102 -11.99 6.83 -15.72
CA ALA A 102 -13.03 5.97 -16.26
C ALA A 102 -13.01 4.58 -15.59
N ILE A 103 -11.82 4.04 -15.29
CA ILE A 103 -11.68 2.82 -14.50
C ILE A 103 -12.28 3.02 -13.11
N TYR A 104 -11.85 4.06 -12.40
CA TYR A 104 -12.31 4.31 -11.04
C TYR A 104 -13.84 4.50 -10.99
N ALA A 105 -14.41 5.31 -11.89
CA ALA A 105 -15.86 5.50 -11.97
C ALA A 105 -16.61 4.17 -12.19
N LYS A 106 -16.16 3.36 -13.14
CA LYS A 106 -16.78 2.07 -13.45
C LYS A 106 -16.72 1.08 -12.29
N LEU A 107 -15.59 1.03 -11.58
CA LEU A 107 -15.46 0.17 -10.40
C LEU A 107 -16.34 0.64 -9.24
N ARG A 108 -16.44 1.96 -9.02
CA ARG A 108 -17.36 2.52 -8.03
C ARG A 108 -18.81 2.17 -8.32
N GLU A 109 -19.24 2.25 -9.57
CA GLU A 109 -20.60 1.87 -9.99
C GLU A 109 -20.86 0.38 -9.77
N HIS A 110 -19.92 -0.49 -10.16
CA HIS A 110 -20.05 -1.95 -10.00
C HIS A 110 -20.07 -2.39 -8.53
N LEU A 111 -19.19 -1.82 -7.70
CA LEU A 111 -19.05 -2.18 -6.28
C LEU A 111 -20.06 -1.44 -5.37
N GLY A 112 -20.77 -0.45 -5.89
CA GLY A 112 -21.79 0.30 -5.17
C GLY A 112 -23.02 -0.56 -4.83
N SER A 113 -23.72 -0.18 -3.77
CA SER A 113 -25.00 -0.78 -3.38
C SER A 113 -26.09 0.27 -3.30
N ASP A 114 -27.35 -0.16 -3.33
CA ASP A 114 -28.52 0.71 -3.09
C ASP A 114 -28.58 1.94 -4.00
N GLY A 115 -28.16 1.77 -5.26
CA GLY A 115 -28.13 2.82 -6.27
C GLY A 115 -27.07 3.91 -6.03
N LYS A 116 -26.10 3.67 -5.15
CA LYS A 116 -25.01 4.60 -4.84
C LYS A 116 -23.66 3.98 -5.21
N PRO A 117 -22.81 4.67 -6.01
CA PRO A 117 -21.46 4.22 -6.26
C PRO A 117 -20.64 4.15 -4.98
N LEU A 118 -19.76 3.15 -4.86
CA LEU A 118 -18.85 3.01 -3.73
C LEU A 118 -17.96 4.26 -3.62
N GLY A 119 -17.74 4.75 -2.41
CA GLY A 119 -16.89 5.91 -2.13
C GLY A 119 -15.41 5.55 -2.00
N HIS A 120 -14.56 6.58 -1.93
CA HIS A 120 -13.14 6.42 -1.60
C HIS A 120 -12.96 5.75 -0.23
N GLU A 121 -12.10 4.72 -0.20
CA GLU A 121 -11.77 3.93 0.99
C GLU A 121 -13.04 3.34 1.65
N GLN A 122 -14.05 3.00 0.85
CA GLN A 122 -15.18 2.21 1.30
C GLN A 122 -15.02 0.76 0.86
N THR A 123 -15.66 -0.14 1.60
CA THR A 123 -15.56 -1.58 1.40
C THR A 123 -16.90 -2.13 0.91
N ALA A 124 -16.86 -2.87 -0.20
CA ALA A 124 -17.97 -3.68 -0.68
C ALA A 124 -17.83 -5.11 -0.14
N GLY A 125 -18.93 -5.65 0.39
CA GLY A 125 -18.94 -6.90 1.17
C GLY A 125 -18.60 -6.67 2.64
N GLU A 126 -18.53 -7.76 3.40
CA GLU A 126 -18.14 -7.71 4.81
C GLU A 126 -16.60 -7.61 4.91
N PRO A 127 -16.03 -6.59 5.59
CA PRO A 127 -14.59 -6.41 5.70
C PRO A 127 -13.84 -7.67 6.14
N GLY A 128 -12.74 -7.99 5.48
CA GLY A 128 -11.91 -9.16 5.75
C GLY A 128 -12.49 -10.51 5.32
N THR A 129 -13.72 -10.57 4.78
CA THR A 129 -14.30 -11.81 4.25
C THR A 129 -13.87 -12.09 2.79
N PRO A 130 -13.89 -13.34 2.34
CA PRO A 130 -13.49 -13.69 0.98
C PRO A 130 -14.19 -12.86 -0.11
N GLY A 131 -13.41 -12.27 -1.01
CA GLY A 131 -13.89 -11.46 -2.12
C GLY A 131 -14.38 -10.05 -1.76
N SER A 132 -14.28 -9.63 -0.49
CA SER A 132 -14.58 -8.25 -0.09
C SER A 132 -13.51 -7.27 -0.60
N ILE A 133 -13.96 -6.13 -1.13
CA ILE A 133 -13.10 -5.16 -1.84
C ILE A 133 -13.18 -3.80 -1.17
N THR A 134 -12.05 -3.26 -0.73
CA THR A 134 -11.91 -1.83 -0.45
C THR A 134 -11.41 -1.12 -1.70
N LEU A 135 -12.11 -0.08 -2.14
CA LEU A 135 -11.74 0.69 -3.32
C LEU A 135 -11.21 2.06 -2.93
N GLU A 136 -10.08 2.47 -3.50
CA GLU A 136 -9.56 3.82 -3.35
C GLU A 136 -9.09 4.42 -4.67
N HIS A 137 -9.23 5.74 -4.80
CA HIS A 137 -8.42 6.48 -5.76
C HIS A 137 -7.06 6.69 -5.11
N ALA A 138 -6.02 6.35 -5.84
CA ALA A 138 -4.65 6.60 -5.47
C ALA A 138 -4.10 7.75 -6.29
N GLU A 139 -3.14 8.44 -5.69
CA GLU A 139 -2.27 9.36 -6.41
C GLU A 139 -1.28 8.57 -7.29
N CYS A 140 -0.17 9.21 -7.69
CA CYS A 140 0.83 8.58 -8.54
C CYS A 140 1.40 7.29 -7.91
N LEU A 141 1.22 6.15 -8.58
CA LEU A 141 1.79 4.84 -8.23
C LEU A 141 3.17 4.59 -8.87
N ALA A 142 3.81 5.63 -9.43
CA ALA A 142 5.16 5.60 -10.00
C ALA A 142 5.41 4.57 -11.13
N ALA A 143 4.37 4.21 -11.88
CA ALA A 143 4.44 3.29 -13.04
C ALA A 143 3.81 3.92 -14.30
N CYS A 144 4.15 5.18 -14.53
CA CYS A 144 3.58 6.04 -15.58
C CYS A 144 3.80 5.49 -17.00
N ASP A 145 4.92 4.82 -17.23
CA ASP A 145 5.27 4.16 -18.49
C ASP A 145 4.35 2.97 -18.84
N LEU A 146 3.52 2.54 -17.90
CA LEU A 146 2.60 1.41 -18.02
C LEU A 146 1.14 1.79 -17.69
N GLY A 147 0.80 3.07 -17.74
CA GLY A 147 -0.53 3.58 -17.40
C GLY A 147 -1.65 3.15 -18.36
N PRO A 148 -2.91 3.06 -17.91
CA PRO A 148 -3.38 3.21 -16.53
C PRO A 148 -2.95 2.06 -15.61
N VAL A 149 -2.59 2.39 -14.37
CA VAL A 149 -2.11 1.42 -13.37
C VAL A 149 -3.08 1.30 -12.20
N LEU A 150 -3.28 0.06 -11.77
CA LEU A 150 -3.95 -0.30 -10.53
C LEU A 150 -2.99 -1.07 -9.63
N GLN A 151 -3.24 -1.03 -8.33
CA GLN A 151 -2.68 -1.97 -7.39
C GLN A 151 -3.78 -2.79 -6.73
N VAL A 152 -3.47 -4.06 -6.45
CA VAL A 152 -4.27 -4.91 -5.57
C VAL A 152 -3.35 -5.39 -4.46
N ASN A 153 -3.65 -5.03 -3.20
CA ASN A 153 -2.79 -5.36 -2.06
C ASN A 153 -1.31 -5.00 -2.31
N TYR A 154 -1.08 -3.81 -2.91
CA TYR A 154 0.22 -3.25 -3.28
C TYR A 154 0.96 -3.92 -4.46
N GLU A 155 0.39 -4.95 -5.06
CA GLU A 155 0.93 -5.56 -6.28
C GLU A 155 0.37 -4.90 -7.55
N TYR A 156 1.19 -4.79 -8.60
CA TYR A 156 0.88 -3.98 -9.77
C TYR A 156 0.04 -4.72 -10.82
N PHE A 157 -0.96 -4.01 -11.34
CA PHE A 157 -1.73 -4.37 -12.52
C PHE A 157 -1.62 -3.22 -13.51
N ASP A 158 -0.74 -3.43 -14.49
CA ASP A 158 -0.34 -2.46 -15.50
C ASP A 158 -1.26 -2.51 -16.74
N ASN A 159 -1.20 -1.47 -17.58
CA ASN A 159 -1.91 -1.36 -18.87
C ASN A 159 -3.42 -1.64 -18.78
N GLN A 160 -4.05 -1.21 -17.68
CA GLN A 160 -5.44 -1.54 -17.41
C GLN A 160 -6.40 -0.72 -18.26
N THR A 161 -7.54 -1.34 -18.58
CA THR A 161 -8.68 -0.70 -19.23
C THR A 161 -9.89 -0.78 -18.31
N PRO A 162 -10.95 0.01 -18.53
CA PRO A 162 -12.18 -0.10 -17.75
C PRO A 162 -12.77 -1.52 -17.73
N ASP A 163 -12.68 -2.28 -18.83
CA ASP A 163 -13.14 -3.68 -18.88
C ASP A 163 -12.17 -4.64 -18.18
N GLY A 164 -10.86 -4.44 -18.38
CA GLY A 164 -9.82 -5.26 -17.72
C GLY A 164 -9.88 -5.15 -16.20
N ALA A 165 -9.96 -3.91 -15.68
CA ALA A 165 -10.07 -3.64 -14.26
C ALA A 165 -11.37 -4.21 -13.66
N LEU A 166 -12.50 -4.12 -14.38
CA LEU A 166 -13.75 -4.74 -13.94
C LEU A 166 -13.64 -6.27 -13.92
N GLY A 167 -12.99 -6.87 -14.92
CA GLY A 167 -12.71 -8.31 -14.95
C GLY A 167 -11.87 -8.75 -13.75
N LEU A 168 -10.78 -8.02 -13.46
CA LEU A 168 -9.93 -8.24 -12.29
C LEU A 168 -10.73 -8.22 -11.00
N VAL A 169 -11.53 -7.17 -10.77
CA VAL A 169 -12.37 -7.04 -9.57
C VAL A 169 -13.37 -8.19 -9.45
N LYS A 170 -14.00 -8.63 -10.56
CA LYS A 170 -14.91 -9.78 -10.54
C LYS A 170 -14.21 -11.09 -10.20
N SER A 171 -13.00 -11.31 -10.71
CA SER A 171 -12.17 -12.46 -10.34
C SER A 171 -11.87 -12.47 -8.83
N LEU A 172 -11.46 -11.31 -8.28
CA LEU A 172 -11.24 -11.18 -6.83
C LEU A 172 -12.51 -11.48 -6.02
N GLN A 173 -13.67 -10.95 -6.44
CA GLN A 173 -14.97 -11.24 -5.80
C GLN A 173 -15.35 -12.73 -5.87
N ALA A 174 -14.86 -13.46 -6.87
CA ALA A 174 -15.05 -14.91 -7.00
C ALA A 174 -14.02 -15.73 -6.18
N GLY A 175 -13.11 -15.08 -5.46
CA GLY A 175 -12.05 -15.71 -4.68
C GLY A 175 -10.82 -16.12 -5.50
N GLU A 176 -10.75 -15.71 -6.77
CA GLU A 176 -9.56 -15.91 -7.59
C GLU A 176 -8.48 -14.90 -7.20
N LYS A 177 -7.21 -15.27 -7.39
CA LYS A 177 -6.04 -14.40 -7.16
C LYS A 177 -5.22 -14.30 -8.45
N PRO A 178 -5.67 -13.49 -9.44
CA PRO A 178 -4.95 -13.32 -10.69
C PRO A 178 -3.51 -12.88 -10.44
N HIS A 179 -2.57 -13.41 -11.23
CA HIS A 179 -1.17 -13.04 -11.09
C HIS A 179 -0.96 -11.56 -11.47
N PRO A 180 -0.28 -10.75 -10.64
CA PRO A 180 0.05 -9.37 -10.97
C PRO A 180 0.92 -9.27 -12.23
N THR A 181 0.85 -8.15 -12.94
CA THR A 181 1.74 -7.90 -14.09
C THR A 181 3.18 -7.73 -13.64
N ARG A 182 3.37 -7.11 -12.47
CA ARG A 182 4.66 -6.96 -11.80
C ARG A 182 4.50 -7.12 -10.30
N GLY A 183 5.48 -7.76 -9.70
CA GLY A 183 5.52 -8.08 -8.28
C GLY A 183 5.16 -9.52 -7.98
N ALA A 184 4.80 -9.78 -6.73
CA ALA A 184 4.61 -11.10 -6.17
C ALA A 184 3.19 -11.66 -6.43
N PRO A 185 2.97 -12.99 -6.37
CA PRO A 185 1.62 -13.54 -6.35
C PRO A 185 0.75 -12.91 -5.27
N LEU A 186 -0.51 -12.60 -5.62
CA LEU A 186 -1.45 -11.95 -4.71
C LEU A 186 -1.72 -12.78 -3.45
N THR A 187 -1.76 -12.09 -2.32
CA THR A 187 -2.29 -12.58 -1.05
C THR A 187 -3.56 -11.79 -0.67
N ASP A 188 -4.12 -12.04 0.52
CA ASP A 188 -5.07 -11.10 1.12
C ASP A 188 -4.34 -9.86 1.68
N PHE A 189 -5.12 -8.83 2.02
CA PHE A 189 -4.63 -7.56 2.53
C PHE A 189 -3.88 -7.73 3.85
N ARG A 190 -4.38 -8.56 4.77
CA ARG A 190 -3.73 -8.80 6.08
C ARG A 190 -2.36 -9.43 5.93
N GLN A 191 -2.21 -10.37 5.00
CA GLN A 191 -0.94 -11.02 4.69
C GLN A 191 0.02 -10.08 3.95
N ALA A 192 -0.48 -9.15 3.12
CA ALA A 192 0.36 -8.11 2.52
C ALA A 192 0.88 -7.14 3.59
N GLU A 193 0.03 -6.76 4.55
CA GLU A 193 0.40 -5.93 5.71
C GLU A 193 1.43 -6.63 6.61
N LEU A 194 1.31 -7.94 6.82
CA LEU A 194 2.31 -8.72 7.57
C LEU A 194 3.69 -8.69 6.88
N GLN A 195 3.70 -8.75 5.55
CA GLN A 195 4.92 -8.64 4.74
C GLN A 195 5.53 -7.23 4.83
N LEU A 196 4.70 -6.17 4.79
CA LEU A 196 5.15 -4.79 4.99
C LEU A 196 5.69 -4.54 6.41
N ALA A 197 5.19 -5.27 7.40
CA ALA A 197 5.77 -5.31 8.76
C ALA A 197 7.13 -6.05 8.81
N GLY A 198 7.53 -6.69 7.70
CA GLY A 198 8.79 -7.41 7.54
C GLY A 198 8.75 -8.86 8.01
N PHE A 199 7.60 -9.52 7.88
CA PHE A 199 7.44 -10.96 8.13
C PHE A 199 6.94 -11.66 6.86
N PHE A 200 7.75 -12.57 6.33
CA PHE A 200 7.52 -13.26 5.06
C PHE A 200 7.14 -14.73 5.25
N GLU A 201 6.26 -15.01 6.21
CA GLU A 201 5.87 -16.37 6.55
C GLU A 201 5.21 -17.09 5.36
N GLY A 202 5.59 -18.35 5.14
CA GLY A 202 4.99 -19.19 4.10
C GLY A 202 5.40 -18.85 2.67
N ARG A 203 6.44 -18.03 2.46
CA ARG A 203 7.03 -17.82 1.14
C ARG A 203 8.51 -18.21 1.14
N ASP A 204 8.89 -19.03 0.16
CA ASP A 204 10.31 -19.24 -0.15
C ASP A 204 10.94 -17.90 -0.52
N ALA A 205 12.17 -17.66 -0.07
CA ALA A 205 12.86 -16.36 -0.13
C ALA A 205 13.09 -15.80 -1.55
N ASP A 206 12.70 -16.54 -2.60
CA ASP A 206 12.94 -16.23 -4.01
C ASP A 206 11.61 -15.91 -4.73
N LEU A 207 11.14 -14.70 -4.54
CA LEU A 207 9.91 -14.22 -5.17
C LEU A 207 10.29 -13.21 -6.25
N ASP A 208 10.95 -13.72 -7.29
CA ASP A 208 11.30 -12.93 -8.46
C ASP A 208 10.04 -12.74 -9.32
N GLY A 209 9.36 -11.62 -9.09
CA GLY A 209 8.46 -11.01 -10.06
C GLY A 209 9.24 -10.09 -10.99
N PRO A 210 8.81 -9.87 -12.25
CA PRO A 210 9.46 -8.93 -13.14
C PRO A 210 9.48 -7.52 -12.51
N SER A 211 10.66 -7.04 -12.11
CA SER A 211 10.81 -5.74 -11.44
C SER A 211 10.87 -4.56 -12.41
N ALA A 212 11.08 -4.81 -13.70
CA ALA A 212 11.14 -3.80 -14.75
C ALA A 212 10.45 -4.29 -16.03
N ALA A 213 9.79 -3.37 -16.73
CA ALA A 213 9.15 -3.64 -18.01
C ALA A 213 10.05 -3.22 -19.19
N PRO A 214 9.86 -3.79 -20.39
CA PRO A 214 10.56 -3.35 -21.61
C PRO A 214 10.47 -1.84 -21.88
N GLU A 215 9.34 -1.23 -21.54
CA GLU A 215 9.05 0.19 -21.61
C GLU A 215 9.98 0.97 -20.68
N THR A 216 10.08 0.54 -19.42
CA THR A 216 10.92 1.15 -18.37
C THR A 216 12.38 1.22 -18.80
N VAL A 217 12.90 0.14 -19.39
CA VAL A 217 14.32 0.04 -19.76
C VAL A 217 14.62 0.46 -21.20
N ARG A 218 13.62 0.96 -21.94
CA ARG A 218 13.77 1.23 -23.39
C ARG A 218 14.89 2.22 -23.68
N GLY A 219 14.98 3.29 -22.90
CA GLY A 219 16.03 4.30 -23.04
C GLY A 219 17.42 3.71 -22.81
N ALA A 220 17.58 2.90 -21.76
CA ALA A 220 18.85 2.23 -21.44
C ALA A 220 19.29 1.25 -22.53
N ARG A 221 18.35 0.47 -23.10
CA ARG A 221 18.63 -0.45 -24.21
C ARG A 221 19.10 0.30 -25.46
N ILE A 222 18.40 1.38 -25.85
CA ILE A 222 18.81 2.21 -27.00
C ILE A 222 20.20 2.82 -26.77
N ALA A 223 20.48 3.29 -25.55
CA ALA A 223 21.79 3.85 -25.22
C ALA A 223 22.90 2.80 -25.38
N ALA A 224 22.69 1.58 -24.87
CA ALA A 224 23.64 0.48 -25.01
C ALA A 224 23.86 0.08 -26.48
N GLU A 225 22.78 -0.07 -27.25
CA GLU A 225 22.84 -0.42 -28.69
C GLU A 225 23.61 0.61 -29.53
N ARG A 226 23.54 1.89 -29.12
CA ARG A 226 24.18 3.01 -29.84
C ARG A 226 25.54 3.40 -29.25
N GLY A 227 26.00 2.72 -28.20
CA GLY A 227 27.23 3.08 -27.49
C GLY A 227 27.18 4.47 -26.85
N TRP A 228 25.99 4.95 -26.48
CA TRP A 228 25.83 6.23 -25.80
C TRP A 228 26.26 6.10 -24.34
N THR A 229 27.09 7.04 -23.89
CA THR A 229 27.52 7.16 -22.50
C THR A 229 27.27 8.58 -22.04
N ALA A 230 26.83 8.74 -20.80
CA ALA A 230 26.76 10.07 -20.20
C ALA A 230 28.20 10.57 -19.94
N PRO A 231 28.47 11.87 -20.11
CA PRO A 231 29.70 12.47 -19.61
C PRO A 231 29.87 12.19 -18.11
N ALA A 232 31.11 12.10 -17.63
CA ALA A 232 31.36 12.00 -16.21
C ALA A 232 30.76 13.21 -15.48
N MET A 233 29.95 12.97 -14.45
CA MET A 233 29.53 14.03 -13.54
C MET A 233 30.78 14.55 -12.82
N PRO A 234 31.06 15.87 -12.85
CA PRO A 234 32.21 16.41 -12.15
C PRO A 234 32.05 16.24 -10.64
N ASP A 235 33.15 15.92 -9.94
CA ASP A 235 33.16 15.75 -8.47
C ASP A 235 32.73 17.03 -7.73
N ASN A 236 32.98 18.18 -8.34
CA ASN A 236 32.54 19.49 -7.86
C ASN A 236 31.71 20.16 -8.96
N ALA A 237 30.45 20.46 -8.66
CA ALA A 237 29.63 21.34 -9.47
C ALA A 237 29.71 22.76 -8.87
N ASP A 238 30.07 23.74 -9.69
CA ASP A 238 29.96 25.15 -9.30
C ASP A 238 28.47 25.51 -9.20
N PHE A 239 27.94 25.47 -7.98
CA PHE A 239 26.61 25.95 -7.70
C PHE A 239 26.62 27.48 -7.62
N PRO A 240 25.58 28.18 -8.12
CA PRO A 240 25.45 29.60 -7.87
C PRO A 240 25.41 29.87 -6.36
N PRO A 241 25.95 31.01 -5.89
CA PRO A 241 25.93 31.34 -4.47
C PRO A 241 24.48 31.32 -3.97
N LEU A 242 24.23 30.62 -2.87
CA LEU A 242 22.94 30.66 -2.21
C LEU A 242 22.65 32.11 -1.80
N PRO A 243 21.42 32.62 -2.01
CA PRO A 243 21.07 33.93 -1.49
C PRO A 243 21.27 33.94 0.02
N GLU A 244 21.79 35.05 0.55
CA GLU A 244 21.94 35.24 2.00
C GLU A 244 20.58 34.99 2.67
N LYS A 245 20.55 34.11 3.69
CA LYS A 245 19.34 33.88 4.49
C LYS A 245 18.92 35.22 5.09
N LYS A 246 17.76 35.73 4.69
CA LYS A 246 17.10 36.86 5.35
C LYS A 246 16.60 36.47 6.73
#